data_AF-A0A4U7AUV9-F1
#
_entry.id   AF-A0A4U7AUV9-F1
#
_cell.length_a   1.000
_cell.length_b   1.000
_cell.length_c   1.000
_cell.angle_alpha   90.00
_cell.angle_beta   90.00
_cell.angle_gamma   90.00
#
_symmetry.space_group_name_H-M   'P 1'
#
loop_
_entity.id
_entity.type
_entity.pdbx_description
1 polymer ?
#
loop_
_entity_poly.entity_id
_entity_poly.type
_entity_poly.pdbx_seq_one_letter_code
_entity_poly.pdbx_strand_id
1 'polypeptide(L)'
;MQEKSSLPEKSGMQEQSTLLDRPSAQEKSSYTSAHAELCAESESVVRYWTADVGVCRWITFRQDGTGVLFGSRQLSVDVLIDFTWKELDAGLGRPFQLASPIPRKPEVLAEFKLELNLNATSAQRVQLGRDTIADRRPGPFKGLDPGPRPFAVRLERGFFTPDQNTAGCPPWHFELRLVFDRSPYGTQQDWRMYDLGGGDWGYWDHKTFIARHCESPSGVLQYMRDSCVMS
;
A
#
# COMPACT_ATOMS: atom_id res chain seq x y z
N MET A 1 93.22 -0.67 -3.82
CA MET A 1 92.94 0.32 -4.88
C MET A 1 91.43 0.29 -5.13
N GLN A 2 90.82 1.48 -5.08
CA GLN A 2 89.47 1.90 -5.51
C GLN A 2 88.38 0.85 -5.74
N GLU A 3 87.21 1.04 -5.11
CA GLU A 3 86.02 1.43 -5.90
C GLU A 3 84.90 2.06 -5.05
N LYS A 4 84.34 3.14 -5.61
CA LYS A 4 83.17 3.90 -5.16
C LYS A 4 81.90 3.28 -5.74
N SER A 5 80.80 3.26 -5.00
CA SER A 5 79.43 3.43 -5.56
C SER A 5 78.46 3.72 -4.40
N SER A 6 78.01 4.95 -4.15
CA SER A 6 76.98 5.76 -4.84
C SER A 6 75.58 5.12 -4.85
N LEU A 7 74.78 5.55 -3.85
CA LEU A 7 73.33 5.44 -3.74
C LEU A 7 72.62 6.17 -4.90
N PRO A 8 71.42 5.74 -5.30
CA PRO A 8 70.45 6.63 -5.90
C PRO A 8 69.25 6.90 -4.97
N GLU A 9 69.02 8.19 -4.71
CA GLU A 9 67.73 8.76 -4.29
C GLU A 9 66.65 8.41 -5.32
N LYS A 10 65.49 7.95 -4.86
CA LYS A 10 64.27 7.94 -5.67
C LYS A 10 63.21 8.83 -5.03
N SER A 11 62.89 9.85 -5.82
CA SER A 11 61.84 10.85 -5.74
C SER A 11 60.52 10.36 -5.16
N GLY A 12 60.02 11.11 -4.18
CA GLY A 12 58.61 11.09 -3.79
C GLY A 12 57.74 11.66 -4.91
N MET A 13 56.79 10.85 -5.40
CA MET A 13 55.64 11.33 -6.14
C MET A 13 54.51 11.56 -5.14
N GLN A 14 54.16 12.82 -4.96
CA GLN A 14 53.03 13.26 -4.15
C GLN A 14 51.82 13.35 -5.09
N GLU A 15 50.99 12.30 -5.12
CA GLU A 15 49.70 12.33 -5.82
C GLU A 15 48.76 13.28 -5.08
N GLN A 16 48.61 14.49 -5.61
CA GLN A 16 47.48 15.36 -5.29
C GLN A 16 46.22 14.76 -5.91
N SER A 17 45.53 13.93 -5.12
CA SER A 17 44.17 13.49 -5.43
C SER A 17 43.24 14.70 -5.36
N THR A 18 42.85 15.17 -6.55
CA THR A 18 41.83 16.19 -6.76
C THR A 18 40.49 15.58 -6.36
N LEU A 19 40.04 15.95 -5.16
CA LEU A 19 38.73 15.65 -4.62
C LEU A 19 37.69 16.38 -5.50
N LEU A 20 37.19 15.66 -6.50
CA LEU A 20 36.06 16.08 -7.32
C LEU A 20 34.83 16.23 -6.41
N ASP A 21 34.41 17.47 -6.23
CA ASP A 21 33.09 17.82 -5.70
C ASP A 21 32.02 17.06 -6.49
N ARG A 22 31.49 16.00 -5.87
CA ARG A 22 30.26 15.37 -6.32
C ARG A 22 29.14 16.40 -6.13
N PRO A 23 28.43 16.81 -7.19
CA PRO A 23 27.21 17.58 -7.00
C PRO A 23 26.26 16.73 -6.17
N SER A 24 25.87 17.27 -5.01
CA SER A 24 24.82 16.73 -4.17
C SER A 24 23.60 16.52 -5.06
N ALA A 25 23.19 15.26 -5.22
CA ALA A 25 21.97 14.91 -5.91
C ALA A 25 20.82 15.62 -5.17
N GLN A 26 20.36 16.72 -5.74
CA GLN A 26 19.23 17.48 -5.25
C GLN A 26 18.03 16.52 -5.31
N GLU A 27 17.61 16.01 -4.16
CA GLU A 27 16.41 15.17 -4.02
C GLU A 27 15.25 15.95 -4.64
N LYS A 28 14.87 15.57 -5.87
CA LYS A 28 13.69 16.13 -6.53
C LYS A 28 12.49 15.68 -5.73
N SER A 29 11.96 16.57 -4.90
CA SER A 29 10.66 16.37 -4.31
C SER A 29 9.65 16.26 -5.43
N SER A 30 9.07 15.07 -5.62
CA SER A 30 7.95 14.91 -6.53
C SER A 30 6.69 15.41 -5.82
N TYR A 31 6.07 16.41 -6.43
CA TYR A 31 4.69 16.76 -6.12
C TYR A 31 3.78 15.70 -6.75
N THR A 32 2.78 15.27 -6.01
CA THR A 32 1.75 14.32 -6.46
C THR A 32 0.41 14.75 -5.88
N SER A 33 -0.65 13.99 -6.12
CA SER A 33 -1.97 14.21 -5.52
C SER A 33 -2.55 12.89 -5.01
N ALA A 34 -3.60 12.96 -4.20
CA ALA A 34 -4.26 11.75 -3.72
C ALA A 34 -4.88 10.98 -4.89
N HIS A 35 -5.41 11.67 -5.90
CA HIS A 35 -5.92 11.06 -7.11
C HIS A 35 -4.83 10.24 -7.84
N ALA A 36 -3.64 10.84 -8.00
CA ALA A 36 -2.53 10.18 -8.68
C ALA A 36 -2.03 8.95 -7.92
N GLU A 37 -1.91 9.02 -6.59
CA GLU A 37 -1.50 7.86 -5.78
C GLU A 37 -2.60 6.79 -5.73
N LEU A 38 -3.87 7.18 -5.65
CA LEU A 38 -5.02 6.27 -5.60
C LEU A 38 -5.10 5.42 -6.87
N CYS A 39 -4.88 6.05 -8.04
CA CYS A 39 -4.99 5.44 -9.37
C CYS A 39 -3.63 5.11 -10.00
N ALA A 40 -2.57 5.00 -9.19
CA ALA A 40 -1.22 4.82 -9.71
C ALA A 40 -1.09 3.47 -10.44
N GLU A 41 -1.04 3.51 -11.76
CA GLU A 41 -0.72 2.33 -12.57
C GLU A 41 0.81 2.21 -12.68
N SER A 42 1.34 0.99 -12.49
CA SER A 42 2.73 0.67 -12.81
C SER A 42 2.74 -0.25 -14.02
N GLU A 43 3.63 0.02 -14.98
CA GLU A 43 3.71 -0.68 -16.28
C GLU A 43 3.85 -2.22 -16.16
N SER A 44 4.23 -2.73 -14.99
CA SER A 44 4.42 -4.16 -14.74
C SER A 44 3.47 -4.80 -13.72
N VAL A 45 2.76 -4.01 -12.89
CA VAL A 45 1.90 -4.54 -11.81
C VAL A 45 0.80 -3.52 -11.48
N VAL A 46 -0.47 -3.92 -11.58
CA VAL A 46 -1.59 -3.12 -11.03
C VAL A 46 -1.32 -2.87 -9.55
N ARG A 47 -1.14 -1.61 -9.14
CA ARG A 47 -1.03 -1.29 -7.71
C ARG A 47 -2.41 -1.45 -7.08
N TYR A 48 -2.50 -2.37 -6.15
CA TYR A 48 -3.64 -2.52 -5.27
C TYR A 48 -3.29 -1.96 -3.89
N TRP A 49 -4.32 -1.47 -3.21
CA TRP A 49 -4.25 -1.12 -1.80
C TRP A 49 -4.66 -2.37 -1.02
N THR A 50 -3.73 -2.97 -0.28
CA THR A 50 -3.97 -4.23 0.42
C THR A 50 -4.30 -4.00 1.88
N ALA A 51 -5.15 -4.81 2.48
CA ALA A 51 -5.36 -4.81 3.93
C ALA A 51 -4.46 -5.84 4.64
N ASP A 52 -3.83 -6.75 3.89
CA ASP A 52 -3.00 -7.82 4.43
C ASP A 52 -1.81 -8.20 3.51
N VAL A 53 -0.84 -8.92 4.06
CA VAL A 53 0.37 -9.39 3.33
C VAL A 53 0.03 -10.45 2.28
N GLY A 54 -0.97 -11.30 2.53
CA GLY A 54 -1.36 -12.39 1.63
C GLY A 54 -2.23 -11.96 0.45
N VAL A 55 -2.53 -10.66 0.32
CA VAL A 55 -3.35 -10.10 -0.75
C VAL A 55 -4.75 -10.74 -0.75
N CYS A 56 -5.22 -11.14 0.42
CA CYS A 56 -6.55 -11.73 0.60
C CYS A 56 -7.63 -10.65 0.60
N ARG A 57 -7.29 -9.42 0.97
CA ARG A 57 -8.18 -8.27 1.00
C ARG A 57 -7.51 -7.09 0.34
N TRP A 58 -8.09 -6.58 -0.73
CA TRP A 58 -7.55 -5.41 -1.41
C TRP A 58 -8.62 -4.64 -2.16
N ILE A 59 -8.27 -3.40 -2.49
CA ILE A 59 -9.08 -2.50 -3.30
C ILE A 59 -8.21 -1.83 -4.36
N THR A 60 -8.73 -1.70 -5.57
CA THR A 60 -8.09 -0.97 -6.68
C THR A 60 -8.99 0.14 -7.17
N PHE A 61 -8.37 1.25 -7.58
CA PHE A 61 -9.03 2.38 -8.22
C PHE A 61 -8.34 2.62 -9.57
N ARG A 62 -9.13 2.75 -10.62
CA ARG A 62 -8.68 3.03 -11.99
C ARG A 62 -8.98 4.48 -12.36
N GLN A 63 -8.21 5.02 -13.29
CA GLN A 63 -8.35 6.41 -13.74
C GLN A 63 -9.69 6.69 -14.45
N ASP A 64 -10.34 5.67 -14.99
CA ASP A 64 -11.63 5.76 -15.66
C ASP A 64 -12.84 5.87 -14.69
N GLY A 65 -12.57 5.97 -13.39
CA GLY A 65 -13.62 6.00 -12.36
C GLY A 65 -14.18 4.63 -12.02
N THR A 66 -13.52 3.54 -12.42
CA THR A 66 -13.87 2.17 -12.00
C THR A 66 -12.91 1.63 -10.96
N GLY A 67 -13.24 0.51 -10.33
CA GLY A 67 -12.39 -0.16 -9.37
C GLY A 67 -12.85 -1.57 -9.05
N VAL A 68 -12.05 -2.29 -8.27
CA VAL A 68 -12.38 -3.64 -7.82
C VAL A 68 -12.11 -3.76 -6.33
N LEU A 69 -13.10 -4.25 -5.60
CA LEU A 69 -12.98 -4.62 -4.18
C LEU A 69 -12.93 -6.14 -4.08
N PHE A 70 -11.87 -6.67 -3.50
CA PHE A 70 -11.64 -8.11 -3.38
C PHE A 70 -11.48 -8.53 -1.92
N GLY A 71 -11.99 -9.72 -1.60
CA GLY A 71 -11.89 -10.37 -0.31
C GLY A 71 -11.96 -11.88 -0.50
N SER A 72 -10.95 -12.59 -0.01
CA SER A 72 -10.88 -14.04 -0.07
C SER A 72 -10.46 -14.65 1.27
N ARG A 73 -10.78 -15.94 1.41
CA ARG A 73 -10.30 -16.83 2.47
C ARG A 73 -9.64 -18.03 1.83
N GLN A 74 -8.34 -18.24 2.09
CA GLN A 74 -7.56 -19.38 1.58
C GLN A 74 -7.84 -19.66 0.09
N LEU A 75 -8.75 -20.59 -0.20
CA LEU A 75 -9.11 -21.06 -1.55
C LEU A 75 -10.48 -20.55 -2.06
N SER A 76 -11.15 -19.66 -1.32
CA SER A 76 -12.50 -19.18 -1.65
C SER A 76 -12.55 -17.66 -1.75
N VAL A 77 -13.22 -17.16 -2.79
CA VAL A 77 -13.47 -15.73 -2.98
C VAL A 77 -14.82 -15.39 -2.33
N ASP A 78 -14.80 -14.53 -1.32
CA ASP A 78 -16.00 -14.07 -0.64
C ASP A 78 -16.55 -12.79 -1.27
N VAL A 79 -15.64 -11.89 -1.66
CA VAL A 79 -15.94 -10.59 -2.24
C VAL A 79 -15.10 -10.42 -3.49
N LEU A 80 -15.75 -10.08 -4.58
CA LEU A 80 -15.11 -9.61 -5.79
C LEU A 80 -16.11 -8.72 -6.48
N ILE A 81 -16.07 -7.43 -6.18
CA ILE A 81 -17.08 -6.46 -6.58
C ILE A 81 -16.42 -5.44 -7.47
N ASP A 82 -16.90 -5.33 -8.70
CA ASP A 82 -16.63 -4.17 -9.53
C ASP A 82 -17.44 -2.99 -9.00
N PHE A 83 -16.82 -1.82 -8.95
CA PHE A 83 -17.51 -0.62 -8.55
C PHE A 83 -17.15 0.53 -9.48
N THR A 84 -18.03 1.52 -9.54
CA THR A 84 -17.67 2.85 -10.03
C THR A 84 -17.47 3.77 -8.84
N TRP A 85 -16.63 4.78 -9.01
CA TRP A 85 -16.35 5.74 -7.98
C TRP A 85 -16.25 7.15 -8.55
N LYS A 86 -16.58 8.13 -7.71
CA LYS A 86 -16.38 9.54 -8.01
C LYS A 86 -15.99 10.30 -6.75
N GLU A 87 -15.26 11.39 -6.95
CA GLU A 87 -14.98 12.36 -5.92
C GLU A 87 -16.26 13.14 -5.57
N LEU A 88 -16.50 13.35 -4.27
CA LEU A 88 -17.63 14.15 -3.77
C LEU A 88 -17.20 15.55 -3.29
N ASP A 89 -15.90 15.77 -3.11
CA ASP A 89 -15.31 17.08 -2.80
C ASP A 89 -14.13 17.38 -3.74
N ALA A 90 -13.26 18.32 -3.37
CA ALA A 90 -12.09 18.70 -4.18
C ALA A 90 -10.78 18.33 -3.45
N GLY A 91 -10.83 17.38 -2.51
CA GLY A 91 -9.68 16.98 -1.71
C GLY A 91 -8.68 16.10 -2.46
N LEU A 92 -9.15 15.31 -3.44
CA LEU A 92 -8.36 14.29 -4.14
C LEU A 92 -7.32 14.91 -5.08
N GLY A 93 -7.68 16.02 -5.72
CA GLY A 93 -6.83 16.74 -6.68
C GLY A 93 -5.80 17.67 -6.04
N ARG A 94 -5.83 17.89 -4.71
CA ARG A 94 -4.89 18.81 -4.05
C ARG A 94 -3.47 18.26 -4.10
N PRO A 95 -2.49 19.06 -4.55
CA PRO A 95 -1.11 18.62 -4.60
C PRO A 95 -0.52 18.55 -3.20
N PHE A 96 0.29 17.54 -2.94
CA PHE A 96 1.14 17.43 -1.76
C PHE A 96 2.52 16.91 -2.15
N GLN A 97 3.48 17.07 -1.24
CA GLN A 97 4.86 16.68 -1.45
C GLN A 97 5.18 15.39 -0.71
N LEU A 98 5.73 14.40 -1.42
CA LEU A 98 6.31 13.22 -0.80
C LEU A 98 7.79 13.49 -0.48
N ALA A 99 8.05 14.13 0.66
CA ALA A 99 9.41 14.47 1.08
C ALA A 99 10.19 13.23 1.56
N SER A 100 11.49 13.14 1.27
CA SER A 100 12.37 12.18 1.95
C SER A 100 12.90 12.80 3.24
N PRO A 101 13.00 12.06 4.37
CA PRO A 101 12.66 10.65 4.57
C PRO A 101 11.18 10.40 4.89
N ILE A 102 10.74 9.13 4.90
CA ILE A 102 9.40 8.73 5.37
C ILE A 102 9.23 9.12 6.84
N PRO A 103 8.13 9.79 7.23
CA PRO A 103 7.92 10.23 8.60
C PRO A 103 7.70 9.03 9.54
N ARG A 104 8.32 9.07 10.73
CA ARG A 104 8.13 8.02 11.76
C ARG A 104 6.74 8.06 12.39
N LYS A 105 6.20 9.26 12.56
CA LYS A 105 4.81 9.46 13.01
C LYS A 105 3.93 9.61 11.76
N PRO A 106 2.82 8.88 11.65
CA PRO A 106 1.91 9.03 10.53
C PRO A 106 1.48 10.50 10.31
N GLU A 107 1.61 10.96 9.08
CA GLU A 107 1.20 12.28 8.63
C GLU A 107 -0.02 12.14 7.69
N VAL A 108 -1.03 12.99 7.87
CA VAL A 108 -2.17 13.06 6.96
C VAL A 108 -1.78 13.90 5.75
N LEU A 109 -1.74 13.28 4.57
CA LEU A 109 -1.42 13.96 3.31
C LEU A 109 -2.66 14.60 2.68
N ALA A 110 -3.81 13.92 2.77
CA ALA A 110 -5.07 14.39 2.21
C ALA A 110 -6.26 13.79 2.94
N GLU A 111 -7.36 14.54 2.96
CA GLU A 111 -8.68 14.09 3.38
C GLU A 111 -9.67 14.43 2.26
N PHE A 112 -10.52 13.48 1.91
CA PHE A 112 -11.44 13.60 0.78
C PHE A 112 -12.64 12.69 0.95
N LYS A 113 -13.66 12.91 0.13
CA LYS A 113 -14.87 12.08 0.10
C LYS A 113 -15.00 11.37 -1.24
N LEU A 114 -15.25 10.07 -1.17
CA LEU A 114 -15.54 9.23 -2.33
C LEU A 114 -16.99 8.75 -2.25
N GLU A 115 -17.66 8.63 -3.39
CA GLU A 115 -18.84 7.78 -3.50
C GLU A 115 -18.45 6.51 -4.25
N LEU A 116 -18.63 5.34 -3.64
CA LEU A 116 -18.47 4.06 -4.32
C LEU A 116 -19.85 3.50 -4.65
N ASN A 117 -20.12 3.25 -5.92
CA ASN A 117 -21.28 2.51 -6.36
C ASN A 117 -20.89 1.04 -6.59
N LEU A 118 -21.21 0.21 -5.59
CA LEU A 118 -20.79 -1.18 -5.53
C LEU A 118 -21.75 -2.03 -6.36
N ASN A 119 -21.38 -2.35 -7.61
CA ASN A 119 -22.24 -3.14 -8.50
C ASN A 119 -22.24 -4.61 -8.05
N ALA A 120 -23.24 -4.99 -7.27
CA ALA A 120 -23.44 -6.37 -6.82
C ALA A 120 -23.86 -7.33 -7.95
N THR A 121 -24.12 -6.83 -9.16
CA THR A 121 -24.67 -7.56 -10.31
C THR A 121 -23.64 -8.12 -11.29
N SER A 122 -22.33 -8.00 -11.04
CA SER A 122 -21.34 -8.59 -11.96
C SER A 122 -21.32 -10.13 -11.95
N ALA A 123 -20.69 -10.72 -12.98
CA ALA A 123 -20.78 -12.15 -13.30
C ALA A 123 -20.43 -13.08 -12.12
N GLN A 124 -21.20 -14.18 -11.97
CA GLN A 124 -21.05 -15.20 -10.93
C GLN A 124 -19.74 -16.00 -10.97
N ARG A 125 -18.98 -15.89 -12.06
CA ARG A 125 -17.71 -16.57 -12.23
C ARG A 125 -16.67 -15.56 -12.64
N VAL A 126 -15.52 -15.59 -11.98
CA VAL A 126 -14.40 -14.72 -12.35
C VAL A 126 -13.16 -15.55 -12.63
N GLN A 127 -12.49 -15.18 -13.71
CA GLN A 127 -11.24 -15.78 -14.14
C GLN A 127 -10.08 -15.09 -13.40
N LEU A 128 -9.43 -15.84 -12.50
CA LEU A 128 -8.24 -15.45 -11.75
C LEU A 128 -7.01 -16.04 -12.44
N GLY A 129 -6.42 -15.28 -13.36
CA GLY A 129 -5.31 -15.76 -14.20
C GLY A 129 -5.80 -16.60 -15.38
N ARG A 130 -4.92 -17.38 -16.02
CA ARG A 130 -5.28 -18.08 -17.27
C ARG A 130 -6.33 -19.18 -17.07
N ASP A 131 -6.24 -19.95 -15.98
CA ASP A 131 -7.00 -21.22 -15.88
C ASP A 131 -7.90 -21.32 -14.64
N THR A 132 -7.85 -20.36 -13.72
CA THR A 132 -8.65 -20.44 -12.48
C THR A 132 -9.99 -19.75 -12.68
N ILE A 133 -11.07 -20.51 -12.73
CA ILE A 133 -12.43 -19.96 -12.59
C ILE A 133 -12.84 -20.17 -11.13
N ALA A 134 -12.99 -19.09 -10.38
CA ALA A 134 -13.54 -19.16 -9.03
C ALA A 134 -15.03 -18.86 -9.08
N ASP A 135 -15.82 -19.68 -8.37
CA ASP A 135 -17.21 -19.36 -8.07
C ASP A 135 -17.22 -18.13 -7.17
N ARG A 136 -17.81 -17.06 -7.68
CA ARG A 136 -17.98 -15.82 -6.94
C ARG A 136 -19.11 -16.01 -5.94
N ARG A 137 -18.81 -15.85 -4.66
CA ARG A 137 -19.86 -15.70 -3.67
C ARG A 137 -20.55 -14.34 -3.88
N PRO A 138 -21.86 -14.23 -3.63
CA PRO A 138 -22.60 -12.97 -3.83
C PRO A 138 -22.09 -11.78 -3.00
N GLY A 139 -21.04 -11.96 -2.18
CA GLY A 139 -20.51 -10.93 -1.27
C GLY A 139 -21.54 -10.52 -0.22
N PRO A 140 -21.27 -9.46 0.54
CA PRO A 140 -22.14 -8.97 1.61
C PRO A 140 -23.55 -8.59 1.14
N PHE A 141 -23.76 -8.34 -0.15
CA PHE A 141 -25.02 -7.74 -0.61
C PHE A 141 -26.03 -8.75 -1.15
N LYS A 142 -25.76 -10.07 -1.17
CA LYS A 142 -26.74 -11.11 -1.60
C LYS A 142 -27.41 -10.86 -2.97
N GLY A 143 -26.73 -10.17 -3.88
CA GLY A 143 -27.34 -9.76 -5.16
C GLY A 143 -28.33 -8.60 -5.05
N LEU A 144 -28.48 -8.00 -3.87
CA LEU A 144 -29.08 -6.68 -3.69
C LEU A 144 -28.09 -5.62 -4.15
N ASP A 145 -28.60 -4.58 -4.77
CA ASP A 145 -27.82 -3.39 -5.07
C ASP A 145 -27.69 -2.55 -3.79
N PRO A 146 -26.49 -2.45 -3.18
CA PRO A 146 -26.27 -1.59 -2.02
C PRO A 146 -26.36 -0.09 -2.37
N GLY A 147 -26.42 0.25 -3.65
CA GLY A 147 -26.42 1.60 -4.18
C GLY A 147 -25.12 2.36 -3.92
N PRO A 148 -25.10 3.65 -4.30
CA PRO A 148 -23.97 4.53 -4.04
C PRO A 148 -23.76 4.77 -2.54
N ARG A 149 -22.53 4.59 -2.06
CA ARG A 149 -22.16 4.78 -0.66
C ARG A 149 -21.06 5.84 -0.54
N PRO A 150 -21.28 6.93 0.22
CA PRO A 150 -20.23 7.91 0.48
C PRO A 150 -19.24 7.39 1.53
N PHE A 151 -17.97 7.76 1.42
CA PHE A 151 -16.92 7.44 2.37
C PHE A 151 -16.08 8.68 2.61
N ALA A 152 -15.79 8.96 3.88
CA ALA A 152 -14.72 9.88 4.21
C ALA A 152 -13.42 9.10 4.29
N VAL A 153 -12.41 9.53 3.55
CA VAL A 153 -11.15 8.82 3.40
C VAL A 153 -10.00 9.75 3.75
N ARG A 154 -9.04 9.22 4.50
CA ARG A 154 -7.77 9.89 4.80
C ARG A 154 -6.65 9.12 4.13
N LEU A 155 -5.79 9.83 3.39
CA LEU A 155 -4.54 9.31 2.90
C LEU A 155 -3.44 9.73 3.88
N GLU A 156 -2.79 8.74 4.47
CA GLU A 156 -1.71 8.91 5.44
C GLU A 156 -0.40 8.37 4.89
N ARG A 157 0.70 8.94 5.38
CA ARG A 157 2.06 8.50 5.08
C ARG A 157 2.83 8.20 6.35
N GLY A 158 3.60 7.12 6.35
CA GLY A 158 4.39 6.67 7.50
C GLY A 158 4.97 5.30 7.27
N PHE A 159 5.32 4.60 8.35
CA PHE A 159 5.70 3.19 8.30
C PHE A 159 4.53 2.34 8.79
N PHE A 160 3.83 1.70 7.86
CA PHE A 160 2.67 0.87 8.17
C PHE A 160 3.01 -0.61 8.00
N THR A 161 2.54 -1.41 8.94
CA THR A 161 2.54 -2.87 8.86
C THR A 161 1.08 -3.31 8.88
N PRO A 162 0.64 -4.20 7.99
CA PRO A 162 -0.72 -4.72 8.03
C PRO A 162 -0.95 -5.54 9.32
N ASP A 163 -2.16 -5.46 9.87
CA ASP A 163 -2.53 -6.13 11.12
C ASP A 163 -2.50 -7.67 10.98
N GLN A 164 -2.68 -8.18 9.77
CA GLN A 164 -2.68 -9.61 9.47
C GLN A 164 -1.55 -9.97 8.51
N ASN A 165 -0.71 -10.92 8.95
CA ASN A 165 0.32 -11.54 8.15
C ASN A 165 -0.07 -12.99 7.84
N THR A 166 -0.91 -13.15 6.82
CA THR A 166 -1.44 -14.45 6.38
C THR A 166 -0.42 -15.28 5.60
N ALA A 167 0.68 -14.68 5.15
CA ALA A 167 1.68 -15.33 4.29
C ALA A 167 2.91 -15.85 5.05
N GLY A 168 3.03 -15.60 6.36
CA GLY A 168 4.21 -15.96 7.14
C GLY A 168 5.49 -15.24 6.71
N CYS A 169 5.35 -14.12 6.01
CA CYS A 169 6.47 -13.33 5.50
C CYS A 169 7.11 -12.49 6.62
N PRO A 170 8.35 -11.99 6.44
CA PRO A 170 8.90 -10.96 7.33
C PRO A 170 7.97 -9.72 7.39
N PRO A 171 8.10 -8.86 8.43
CA PRO A 171 7.29 -7.65 8.51
C PRO A 171 7.50 -6.79 7.26
N TRP A 172 6.48 -6.73 6.41
CA TRP A 172 6.47 -5.84 5.26
C TRP A 172 6.03 -4.46 5.72
N HIS A 173 6.78 -3.45 5.29
CA HIS A 173 6.46 -2.07 5.57
C HIS A 173 5.92 -1.40 4.32
N PHE A 174 4.98 -0.50 4.54
CA PHE A 174 4.31 0.24 3.50
C PHE A 174 4.34 1.72 3.85
N GLU A 175 4.58 2.55 2.84
CA GLU A 175 4.72 3.99 2.99
C GLU A 175 3.36 4.69 3.12
N LEU A 176 2.32 4.20 2.44
CA LEU A 176 1.02 4.84 2.37
C LEU A 176 -0.08 3.99 3.02
N ARG A 177 -1.06 4.67 3.60
CA ARG A 177 -2.28 4.07 4.15
C ARG A 177 -3.51 4.88 3.80
N LEU A 178 -4.49 4.25 3.18
CA LEU A 178 -5.87 4.73 3.14
C LEU A 178 -6.60 4.32 4.41
N VAL A 179 -7.34 5.26 4.99
CA VAL A 179 -8.20 5.03 6.15
C VAL A 179 -9.61 5.50 5.81
N PHE A 180 -10.53 4.56 5.67
CA PHE A 180 -11.96 4.83 5.51
C PHE A 180 -12.61 5.07 6.88
N ASP A 181 -13.63 5.92 6.94
CA ASP A 181 -14.47 6.09 8.13
C ASP A 181 -15.25 4.80 8.48
N ARG A 182 -15.63 4.04 7.46
CA ARG A 182 -16.34 2.77 7.53
C ARG A 182 -15.83 1.76 6.50
N SER A 183 -16.03 0.47 6.76
CA SER A 183 -15.51 -0.58 5.87
C SER A 183 -16.15 -0.50 4.48
N PRO A 184 -15.35 -0.54 3.39
CA PRO A 184 -15.89 -0.66 2.03
C PRO A 184 -16.52 -2.03 1.78
N TYR A 185 -16.29 -3.02 2.65
CA TYR A 185 -16.95 -4.33 2.61
C TYR A 185 -18.36 -4.32 3.21
N GLY A 186 -18.89 -3.16 3.60
CA GLY A 186 -20.21 -3.06 4.22
C GLY A 186 -20.19 -3.26 5.73
N THR A 187 -21.38 -3.39 6.30
CA THR A 187 -21.63 -3.47 7.75
C THR A 187 -21.80 -4.91 8.20
N GLN A 188 -21.65 -5.18 9.50
CA GLN A 188 -21.93 -6.52 10.03
C GLN A 188 -23.34 -7.00 9.64
N GLN A 189 -24.34 -6.11 9.57
CA GLN A 189 -25.70 -6.48 9.15
C GLN A 189 -25.78 -6.93 7.69
N ASP A 190 -25.02 -6.28 6.78
CA ASP A 190 -24.90 -6.72 5.39
C ASP A 190 -24.38 -8.19 5.36
N TRP A 191 -23.46 -8.54 6.26
CA TRP A 191 -22.87 -9.87 6.36
C TRP A 191 -23.68 -10.91 7.15
N ARG A 192 -24.47 -10.52 8.17
CA ARG A 192 -25.25 -11.42 9.06
C ARG A 192 -26.19 -12.36 8.32
N MET A 193 -26.54 -11.98 7.10
CA MET A 193 -27.40 -12.74 6.23
C MET A 193 -26.70 -13.99 5.65
N TYR A 194 -25.38 -14.14 5.81
CA TYR A 194 -24.64 -15.38 5.57
C TYR A 194 -24.46 -16.17 6.87
N ASP A 195 -25.42 -17.04 7.19
CA ASP A 195 -25.22 -18.16 8.12
C ASP A 195 -24.33 -19.22 7.45
N LEU A 196 -23.06 -18.89 7.18
CA LEU A 196 -22.14 -19.80 6.49
C LEU A 196 -21.47 -20.82 7.41
N GLY A 197 -21.84 -20.87 8.70
CA GLY A 197 -21.23 -21.80 9.68
C GLY A 197 -19.70 -21.63 9.85
N GLY A 198 -19.10 -20.62 9.22
CA GLY A 198 -17.70 -20.26 9.31
C GLY A 198 -17.61 -18.94 10.06
N GLY A 199 -16.70 -18.86 11.03
CA GLY A 199 -16.64 -17.82 12.05
C GLY A 199 -16.60 -16.37 11.56
N ASP A 200 -16.59 -15.45 12.52
CA ASP A 200 -16.43 -14.02 12.29
C ASP A 200 -15.06 -13.73 11.66
N TRP A 201 -15.04 -13.24 10.41
CA TRP A 201 -13.81 -12.90 9.69
C TRP A 201 -13.56 -11.38 9.59
N GLY A 202 -14.40 -10.56 10.23
CA GLY A 202 -14.15 -9.13 10.45
C GLY A 202 -14.05 -8.25 9.21
N TYR A 203 -14.63 -8.63 8.06
CA TYR A 203 -14.61 -7.78 6.85
C TYR A 203 -15.22 -6.38 7.13
N TRP A 204 -16.29 -6.33 7.91
CA TRP A 204 -16.97 -5.07 8.28
C TRP A 204 -16.14 -4.16 9.20
N ASP A 205 -15.10 -4.69 9.85
CA ASP A 205 -14.19 -3.92 10.71
C ASP A 205 -12.95 -3.42 9.95
N HIS A 206 -12.68 -3.94 8.75
CA HIS A 206 -11.53 -3.53 7.94
C HIS A 206 -11.77 -2.17 7.29
N LYS A 207 -10.98 -1.19 7.72
CA LYS A 207 -11.08 0.21 7.25
C LYS A 207 -9.77 0.74 6.66
N THR A 208 -8.70 -0.03 6.76
CA THR A 208 -7.35 0.42 6.39
C THR A 208 -6.78 -0.41 5.28
N PHE A 209 -6.21 0.25 4.29
CA PHE A 209 -5.51 -0.39 3.18
C PHE A 209 -4.18 0.32 2.96
N ILE A 210 -3.12 -0.44 2.74
CA ILE A 210 -1.76 0.06 2.63
C ILE A 210 -1.20 -0.19 1.23
N ALA A 211 -0.28 0.66 0.80
CA ALA A 211 0.38 0.57 -0.50
C ALA A 211 1.81 1.13 -0.43
N ARG A 212 2.54 0.94 -1.54
CA ARG A 212 3.97 1.29 -1.70
C ARG A 212 4.84 0.60 -0.66
N HIS A 213 5.18 -0.65 -0.95
CA HIS A 213 6.16 -1.39 -0.15
C HIS A 213 7.46 -0.58 -0.02
N CYS A 214 7.96 -0.46 1.20
CA CYS A 214 9.19 0.25 1.52
C CYS A 214 10.09 -0.63 2.39
N GLU A 215 11.38 -0.31 2.39
CA GLU A 215 12.33 -0.99 3.26
C GLU A 215 12.04 -0.67 4.73
N SER A 216 12.35 -1.61 5.62
CA SER A 216 12.28 -1.37 7.05
C SER A 216 13.11 -0.15 7.43
N PRO A 217 12.62 0.72 8.34
CA PRO A 217 13.41 1.83 8.81
C PRO A 217 14.73 1.32 9.38
N SER A 218 15.84 1.92 8.98
CA SER A 218 17.16 1.57 9.50
C SER A 218 17.16 1.75 11.02
N GLY A 219 17.50 0.71 11.78
CA GLY A 219 17.48 0.73 13.25
C GLY A 219 16.27 0.10 13.92
N VAL A 220 15.40 -0.63 13.21
CA VAL A 220 14.31 -1.43 13.84
C VAL A 220 14.85 -2.42 14.89
N LEU A 221 16.06 -2.96 14.73
CA LEU A 221 16.71 -3.77 15.78
C LEU A 221 16.98 -2.98 17.07
N GLN A 222 17.21 -1.67 16.98
CA GLN A 222 17.36 -0.80 18.14
C GLN A 222 16.00 -0.57 18.81
N TYR A 223 14.94 -0.33 18.03
CA TYR A 223 13.58 -0.16 18.57
C TYR A 223 13.01 -1.45 19.19
N MET A 224 13.26 -2.62 18.61
CA MET A 224 12.89 -3.90 19.23
C MET A 224 13.65 -4.14 20.53
N ARG A 225 14.93 -3.72 20.62
CA ARG A 225 15.67 -3.72 21.91
C ARG A 225 15.04 -2.77 22.93
N ASP A 226 14.69 -1.56 22.50
CA ASP A 226 14.18 -0.52 23.39
C ASP A 226 12.72 -0.80 23.81
N SER A 227 11.96 -1.57 23.02
CA SER A 227 10.56 -1.94 23.29
C SER A 227 10.39 -3.32 23.93
N CYS A 228 11.43 -4.16 23.96
CA CYS A 228 11.44 -5.44 24.72
C CYS A 228 11.97 -5.28 26.15
N VAL A 229 12.27 -4.07 26.60
CA VAL A 229 12.54 -3.78 28.01
C VAL A 229 11.26 -3.20 28.61
N MET A 230 10.62 -3.99 29.48
CA MET A 230 9.42 -3.70 30.30
C MET A 230 8.06 -4.05 29.67
N SER A 231 7.65 -5.31 29.84
CA SER A 231 6.56 -5.68 30.76
C SER A 231 6.66 -7.16 31.11
#